data_AF-A0A8T3XBD6-F1
#
_entry.id   AF-A0A8T3XBD6-F1
#
_cell.length_a   1.000
_cell.length_b   1.000
_cell.length_c   1.000
_cell.angle_alpha   90.00
_cell.angle_beta   90.00
_cell.angle_gamma   90.00
#
_symmetry.space_group_name_H-M   'P 1'
#
loop_
_entity.id
_entity.type
_entity.pdbx_description
1 polymer ?
#
loop_
_entity_poly.entity_id
_entity_poly.type
_entity_poly.pdbx_seq_one_letter_code
_entity_poly.pdbx_strand_id
1 'polypeptide(L)'
;MAKLLAIKDEKSELYAQLETTKDIWKFLDKLAYRLYDENWMIDDHYRGELKDNDYFSFEKEGVYLIIIMTKERTHLVILGLPNNKEYKEFIFEEYSFG
;
A
#
# COMPACT_ATOMS: atom_id res chain seq x y z
N MET A 1 12.05 -8.12 -7.32
CA MET A 1 11.19 -6.93 -7.24
C MET A 1 9.95 -7.21 -8.05
N ALA A 2 8.79 -6.86 -7.50
CA ALA A 2 7.52 -6.92 -8.23
C ALA A 2 7.35 -5.68 -9.12
N LYS A 3 6.37 -5.67 -10.02
CA LYS A 3 6.21 -4.56 -10.96
C LYS A 3 5.50 -3.36 -10.35
N LEU A 4 6.11 -2.19 -10.49
CA LEU A 4 5.47 -0.88 -10.32
C LEU A 4 4.90 -0.45 -11.68
N LEU A 5 3.58 -0.27 -11.76
CA LEU A 5 2.88 0.10 -12.99
C LEU A 5 2.70 1.61 -13.12
N ALA A 6 2.49 2.29 -11.99
CA ALA A 6 2.37 3.75 -11.94
C ALA A 6 2.73 4.27 -10.55
N ILE A 7 3.23 5.50 -10.49
CA ILE A 7 3.37 6.24 -9.25
C ILE A 7 3.06 7.72 -9.50
N LYS A 8 2.37 8.34 -8.57
CA LYS A 8 2.06 9.78 -8.58
C LYS A 8 2.32 10.31 -7.18
N ASP A 9 3.11 11.37 -7.10
CA ASP A 9 3.59 11.94 -5.84
C ASP A 9 3.28 13.43 -5.85
N GLU A 10 2.24 13.80 -5.11
CA GLU A 10 1.76 15.17 -4.91
C GLU A 10 1.89 15.57 -3.44
N LYS A 11 1.82 16.87 -3.14
CA LYS A 11 2.19 17.44 -1.83
C LYS A 11 1.72 16.64 -0.61
N SER A 12 0.48 16.16 -0.60
CA SER A 12 -0.11 15.42 0.52
C SER A 12 -0.73 14.10 0.08
N GLU A 13 -0.36 13.60 -1.10
CA GLU A 13 -0.90 12.39 -1.69
C GLU A 13 0.22 11.59 -2.36
N LEU A 14 0.34 10.32 -2.00
CA LEU A 14 1.16 9.35 -2.71
C LEU A 14 0.25 8.24 -3.26
N TYR A 15 0.20 8.13 -4.58
CA TYR A 15 -0.48 7.05 -5.26
C TYR A 15 0.53 6.10 -5.91
N ALA A 16 0.31 4.79 -5.78
CA ALA A 16 1.05 3.79 -6.52
C ALA A 16 0.13 2.69 -7.05
N GLN A 17 0.41 2.23 -8.26
CA GLN A 17 -0.21 1.05 -8.85
C GLN A 17 0.82 -0.05 -8.92
N LEU A 18 0.56 -1.15 -8.22
CA LEU A 18 1.48 -2.26 -8.02
C LEU A 18 0.91 -3.53 -8.65
N GLU A 19 1.77 -4.41 -9.13
CA GLU A 19 1.40 -5.80 -9.41
C GLU A 19 1.02 -6.51 -8.11
N THR A 20 -0.15 -7.13 -8.08
CA THR A 20 -0.55 -7.97 -6.95
C THR A 20 0.26 -9.25 -6.97
N THR A 21 1.01 -9.52 -5.91
CA THR A 21 1.79 -10.74 -5.73
C THR A 21 1.36 -11.49 -4.48
N LYS A 22 1.83 -12.73 -4.31
CA LYS A 22 1.64 -13.50 -3.08
C LYS A 22 2.20 -12.79 -1.82
N ASP A 23 3.14 -11.86 -2.01
CA ASP A 23 3.82 -11.15 -0.93
C ASP A 23 3.20 -9.76 -0.67
N ILE A 24 2.09 -9.41 -1.33
CA ILE A 24 1.45 -8.09 -1.21
C ILE A 24 1.05 -7.77 0.24
N TRP A 25 0.50 -8.74 0.96
CA TRP A 25 0.09 -8.55 2.35
C TRP A 25 1.28 -8.24 3.26
N LYS A 26 2.39 -8.97 3.08
CA LYS A 26 3.64 -8.69 3.81
C LYS A 26 4.19 -7.30 3.52
N PHE A 27 4.06 -6.82 2.28
CA PHE A 27 4.43 -5.45 1.93
C PHE A 27 3.52 -4.43 2.62
N LEU A 28 2.20 -4.65 2.61
CA LEU A 28 1.23 -3.76 3.24
C LEU A 28 1.39 -3.69 4.77
N ASP A 29 1.70 -4.81 5.42
CA ASP A 29 1.97 -4.84 6.86
C ASP A 29 3.18 -3.95 7.21
N LYS A 30 4.28 -4.08 6.47
CA LYS A 30 5.46 -3.24 6.64
C LYS A 30 5.14 -1.76 6.37
N LEU A 31 4.34 -1.47 5.35
CA LEU A 31 3.94 -0.11 5.01
C LEU A 31 3.12 0.52 6.14
N ALA A 32 2.13 -0.20 6.66
CA ALA A 32 1.30 0.27 7.76
C ALA A 32 2.12 0.48 9.04
N TYR A 33 3.07 -0.41 9.33
CA TYR A 33 3.99 -0.23 10.45
C TYR A 33 4.78 1.06 10.32
N ARG A 34 5.28 1.40 9.13
CA ARG A 34 5.97 2.68 8.90
C ARG A 34 5.03 3.89 9.03
N LEU A 35 3.79 3.77 8.55
CA LEU A 35 2.81 4.87 8.60
C LEU A 35 2.30 5.15 10.02
N TYR A 36 2.12 4.11 10.83
CA TYR A 36 1.29 4.17 12.04
C TYR A 36 1.95 3.62 13.30
N ASP A 37 3.18 3.10 13.21
CA ASP A 37 3.88 2.30 14.24
C ASP A 37 3.05 1.11 14.75
N GLU A 38 2.17 0.61 13.88
CA GLU A 38 1.28 -0.51 14.17
C GLU A 38 1.37 -1.51 13.05
N ASN A 39 1.59 -2.78 13.40
CA ASN A 39 1.34 -3.86 12.46
C ASN A 39 -0.17 -3.95 12.35
N TRP A 40 -0.72 -3.30 11.32
CA TRP A 40 -2.13 -3.44 10.99
C TRP A 40 -2.33 -4.90 10.61
N MET A 41 -2.76 -5.69 11.56
CA MET A 41 -2.96 -7.10 11.32
C MET A 41 -4.19 -7.22 10.42
N ILE A 42 -3.94 -7.51 9.15
CA ILE A 42 -4.84 -8.18 8.21
C ILE A 42 -5.17 -9.60 8.73
N ASP A 43 -5.20 -9.81 10.04
CA ASP A 43 -5.20 -11.12 10.71
C ASP A 43 -6.60 -11.57 11.12
N ASP A 44 -7.61 -10.68 11.10
CA ASP A 44 -8.99 -11.05 11.42
C ASP A 44 -9.98 -11.06 10.25
N HIS A 45 -9.63 -10.55 9.06
CA HIS A 45 -10.55 -10.54 7.90
C HIS A 45 -10.12 -11.37 6.68
N TYR A 46 -8.84 -11.75 6.56
CA TYR A 46 -8.30 -12.40 5.36
C TYR A 46 -7.33 -13.55 5.65
N ARG A 47 -7.70 -14.48 6.54
CA ARG A 47 -6.99 -15.76 6.72
C ARG A 47 -7.05 -16.64 5.45
N GLY A 48 -6.31 -16.24 4.40
CA GLY A 48 -5.86 -17.11 3.32
C GLY A 48 -6.23 -16.70 1.90
N GLU A 49 -7.18 -15.80 1.66
CA GLU A 49 -7.70 -15.57 0.30
C GLU A 49 -7.77 -14.09 -0.09
N LEU A 50 -7.06 -13.75 -1.17
CA LEU A 50 -7.29 -12.53 -1.95
C LEU A 50 -8.72 -12.57 -2.50
N LYS A 51 -9.60 -11.71 -1.98
CA LYS A 51 -10.93 -11.52 -2.57
C LYS A 51 -10.82 -10.67 -3.82
N ASP A 52 -11.59 -11.00 -4.85
CA ASP A 52 -11.68 -10.17 -6.05
C ASP A 52 -12.30 -8.81 -5.71
N ASN A 53 -11.64 -7.73 -6.12
CA ASN A 53 -12.07 -6.34 -5.93
C ASN A 53 -12.23 -5.96 -4.46
N ASP A 54 -11.21 -6.27 -3.67
CA ASP A 54 -11.19 -5.94 -2.26
C ASP A 54 -10.89 -4.45 -2.05
N TYR A 55 -11.56 -3.84 -1.08
CA TYR A 55 -11.38 -2.44 -0.73
C TYR A 55 -11.12 -2.33 0.75
N PHE A 56 -10.06 -1.61 1.09
CA PHE A 56 -9.70 -1.29 2.45
C PHE A 56 -9.34 0.19 2.59
N SER A 57 -9.77 0.81 3.67
CA SER A 57 -9.29 2.12 4.07
C SER A 57 -9.12 2.22 5.58
N PHE A 58 -8.07 2.92 5.98
CA PHE A 58 -7.75 3.20 7.36
C PHE A 58 -7.28 4.63 7.51
N GLU A 59 -7.56 5.21 8.66
CA GLU A 59 -7.17 6.56 9.02
C GLU A 59 -6.64 6.56 10.45
N LYS A 60 -5.52 7.26 10.66
CA LYS A 60 -5.00 7.58 11.97
C LYS A 60 -4.28 8.91 11.91
N GLU A 61 -4.63 9.80 12.83
CA GLU A 61 -4.00 11.12 13.00
C GLU A 61 -3.95 11.97 11.71
N GLY A 62 -4.98 11.84 10.86
CA GLY A 62 -5.10 12.56 9.59
C GLY A 62 -4.34 11.93 8.43
N VAL A 63 -3.65 10.80 8.63
CA VAL A 63 -2.99 10.03 7.57
C VAL A 63 -3.88 8.87 7.14
N TYR A 64 -4.28 8.86 5.88
CA TYR A 64 -5.17 7.85 5.31
C TYR A 64 -4.38 6.86 4.46
N LEU A 65 -4.64 5.58 4.62
CA LEU A 65 -4.16 4.50 3.76
C LEU A 65 -5.38 3.85 3.10
N ILE A 66 -5.46 3.94 1.78
CA ILE A 66 -6.53 3.36 0.98
C ILE A 66 -5.90 2.34 0.02
N ILE A 67 -6.46 1.13 0.02
CA ILE A 67 -6.00 -0.01 -0.77
C ILE A 67 -7.19 -0.54 -1.56
N ILE A 68 -7.05 -0.59 -2.88
CA ILE A 68 -7.99 -1.28 -3.77
C ILE A 68 -7.24 -2.42 -4.44
N MET A 69 -7.67 -3.65 -4.21
CA MET A 69 -6.94 -4.84 -4.63
C MET A 69 -7.77 -5.70 -5.59
N THR A 70 -7.13 -6.09 -6.68
CA THR A 70 -7.61 -7.06 -7.66
C THR A 70 -6.59 -8.17 -7.80
N LYS A 71 -6.92 -9.26 -8.50
CA LYS A 71 -5.98 -10.39 -8.73
C LYS A 71 -4.64 -9.96 -9.30
N GLU A 72 -4.63 -8.94 -10.15
CA GLU A 72 -3.45 -8.52 -10.89
C GLU A 72 -2.87 -7.19 -10.40
N ARG A 73 -3.70 -6.35 -9.78
CA ARG A 73 -3.33 -4.96 -9.45
C ARG A 73 -3.75 -4.57 -8.06
N THR A 74 -2.83 -3.92 -7.36
CA THR A 74 -3.08 -3.23 -6.10
C THR A 74 -2.90 -1.74 -6.33
N HIS A 75 -3.94 -0.96 -6.06
CA HIS A 75 -3.90 0.49 -6.02
C HIS A 75 -3.71 0.92 -4.57
N LEU A 76 -2.66 1.67 -4.33
CA LEU A 76 -2.29 2.23 -3.05
C LEU A 76 -2.47 3.75 -3.11
N VAL A 77 -3.20 4.32 -2.17
CA VAL A 77 -3.30 5.76 -1.99
C VAL A 77 -2.98 6.08 -0.54
N ILE A 78 -2.01 6.96 -0.32
CA ILE A 78 -1.70 7.50 1.00
C ILE A 78 -1.99 9.00 0.98
N LEU A 79 -2.86 9.47 1.88
CA LEU A 79 -3.24 10.89 1.98
C LEU A 79 -2.81 11.46 3.33
N GLY A 80 -2.66 12.78 3.39
CA GLY A 80 -2.42 13.50 4.65
C GLY A 80 -0.98 13.43 5.15
N LEU A 81 -0.08 12.84 4.38
CA LEU A 81 1.35 12.86 4.68
C LEU A 81 1.93 14.26 4.46
N PRO A 82 2.73 14.79 5.40
CA PRO A 82 3.45 16.05 5.21
C PRO A 82 4.64 15.90 4.24
N ASN A 83 5.15 14.69 4.07
CA ASN A 83 6.24 14.34 3.16
C ASN A 83 6.13 12.87 2.73
N ASN A 84 6.16 12.62 1.42
CA ASN A 84 6.03 11.29 0.84
C ASN A 84 7.37 10.59 0.56
N LYS A 85 8.51 11.29 0.70
CA LYS A 85 9.81 10.80 0.23
C LYS A 85 10.17 9.41 0.77
N GLU A 86 10.04 9.21 2.08
CA GLU A 86 10.35 7.92 2.72
C GLU A 86 9.48 6.78 2.15
N TYR A 87 8.17 6.99 2.07
CA TYR A 87 7.22 5.97 1.63
C TYR A 87 7.40 5.63 0.14
N LYS A 88 7.74 6.64 -0.65
CA LYS A 88 8.08 6.47 -2.06
C LYS A 88 9.37 5.64 -2.22
N GLU A 89 10.42 5.97 -1.46
CA GLU A 89 11.66 5.18 -1.44
C GLU A 89 11.38 3.74 -1.01
N PHE A 90 10.57 3.54 0.04
CA PHE A 90 10.15 2.21 0.49
C PHE A 90 9.40 1.41 -0.59
N ILE A 91 8.52 2.04 -1.37
CA ILE A 91 7.87 1.37 -2.52
C ILE A 91 8.92 0.94 -3.55
N PHE A 92 9.91 1.79 -3.85
CA PHE A 92 10.98 1.47 -4.80
C PHE A 92 11.98 0.42 -4.32
N GLU A 93 12.07 0.15 -3.02
CA GLU A 93 12.88 -0.95 -2.48
C GLU A 93 12.30 -2.33 -2.86
N GLU A 94 10.98 -2.44 -2.98
CA GLU A 94 10.26 -3.70 -3.20
C GLU A 94 9.75 -3.83 -4.65
N TYR A 95 9.50 -2.70 -5.32
CA TYR A 95 8.92 -2.63 -6.66
C TYR A 95 9.77 -1.78 -7.62
N SER A 96 9.78 -2.17 -8.90
CA SER A 96 10.46 -1.43 -9.96
C SER A 96 9.57 -1.30 -11.19
N PHE A 97 9.73 -0.24 -11.98
CA PHE A 97 9.06 -0.14 -13.27
C PHE A 97 9.44 -1.33 -14.16
N GLY A 98 8.42 -2.08 -14.61
CA GLY A 98 8.55 -3.24 -15.47
C GLY A 98 8.28 -2.94 -16.94
#